data_AF-A0AAU6JKD6-F1
#
_entry.id   AF-A0AAU6JKD6-F1
#
_cell.length_a   1.000
_cell.length_b   1.000
_cell.length_c   1.000
_cell.angle_alpha   90.00
_cell.angle_beta   90.00
_cell.angle_gamma   90.00
#
_symmetry.space_group_name_H-M   'P 1'
#
loop_
_entity.id
_entity.type
_entity.pdbx_description
1 polymer ?
#
loop_
_entity_poly.entity_id
_entity_poly.type
_entity_poly.pdbx_seq_one_letter_code
_entity_poly.pdbx_strand_id
1 'polypeptide(L)' 'MATVESFIVNPEALDSLYGHVPDLVDVRIRSINLNWRGPTVTLRIDLPYFPASAPQEWIDAVMDTVQCQLKFLAVEN' A
#
# COMPACT_ATOMS: atom_id res chain seq x y z
N MET A 1 -5.94 -6.62 -19.29
CA MET A 1 -6.30 -5.62 -18.27
C MET A 1 -5.01 -5.13 -17.64
N ALA A 2 -4.87 -3.83 -17.37
CA ALA A 2 -3.75 -3.32 -16.61
C ALA A 2 -3.87 -3.82 -15.16
N THR A 3 -2.80 -4.40 -14.61
CA THR A 3 -2.72 -4.78 -13.19
C THR A 3 -2.43 -3.52 -12.35
N VAL A 4 -2.82 -3.52 -11.07
CA VAL A 4 -2.56 -2.37 -10.17
C VAL A 4 -1.07 -2.03 -10.12
N GLU A 5 -0.21 -3.04 -10.16
CA GLU A 5 1.24 -2.93 -10.23
C GLU A 5 1.75 -1.96 -11.31
N SER A 6 1.11 -1.95 -12.49
CA SER A 6 1.51 -1.05 -13.60
C SER A 6 1.32 0.44 -13.31
N PHE A 7 0.60 0.78 -12.24
CA PHE A 7 0.39 2.14 -11.77
C PHE A 7 1.27 2.51 -10.57
N ILE A 8 2.06 1.57 -10.03
CA ILE A 8 2.93 1.79 -8.88
C ILE A 8 4.35 2.10 -9.37
N VAL A 9 4.90 3.24 -8.92
CA VAL A 9 6.23 3.70 -9.35
C VAL A 9 7.38 2.92 -8.67
N ASN A 10 7.15 2.42 -7.46
CA ASN A 10 8.14 1.75 -6.61
C ASN A 10 7.56 0.50 -5.92
N PRO A 11 7.24 -0.57 -6.70
CA PRO A 11 6.54 -1.75 -6.21
C PRO A 11 7.42 -2.68 -5.35
N GLU A 12 8.75 -2.48 -5.32
CA GLU A 12 9.73 -3.44 -4.82
C GLU A 12 9.50 -3.81 -3.33
N ALA A 13 9.02 -2.85 -2.54
CA ALA A 13 8.69 -3.08 -1.13
C ALA A 13 7.49 -4.03 -0.96
N LEU A 14 6.50 -3.98 -1.86
CA LEU A 14 5.37 -4.90 -1.84
C LEU A 14 5.77 -6.23 -2.48
N ASP A 15 6.53 -6.22 -3.57
CA ASP A 15 6.98 -7.45 -4.23
C ASP A 15 7.86 -8.30 -3.30
N SER A 16 8.74 -7.67 -2.52
CA SER A 16 9.56 -8.41 -1.54
C SER A 16 8.75 -9.10 -0.44
N LEU A 17 7.57 -8.56 -0.08
CA LEU A 17 6.70 -9.12 0.95
C LEU A 17 5.69 -10.14 0.39
N TYR A 18 5.18 -9.89 -0.82
CA TYR A 18 4.02 -10.61 -1.38
C TYR A 18 4.35 -11.42 -2.65
N GLY A 19 5.56 -11.27 -3.21
CA GLY A 19 5.99 -11.85 -4.50
C GLY A 19 5.47 -11.11 -5.74
N HIS A 20 4.40 -10.33 -5.57
CA HIS A 20 3.81 -9.40 -6.53
C HIS A 20 2.97 -8.39 -5.75
N VAL A 21 2.65 -7.24 -6.34
CA VAL A 21 1.71 -6.28 -5.74
C VAL A 21 0.33 -6.96 -5.57
N PRO A 22 -0.21 -7.06 -4.34
CA PRO A 22 -1.54 -7.64 -4.13
C PRO A 22 -2.62 -6.76 -4.78
N ASP A 23 -3.69 -7.38 -5.25
CA ASP A 23 -4.87 -6.65 -5.74
C ASP A 23 -5.41 -5.75 -4.63
N LEU A 24 -5.48 -4.44 -4.91
CA LEU A 24 -5.95 -3.44 -3.94
C LEU A 24 -7.47 -3.26 -4.01
N VAL A 25 -8.19 -4.38 -3.83
CA VAL A 25 -9.66 -4.44 -3.79
C VAL A 25 -10.12 -4.53 -2.33
N ASP A 26 -11.20 -3.83 -1.98
CA ASP A 26 -11.79 -3.80 -0.63
C ASP A 26 -10.80 -3.45 0.51
N VAL A 27 -9.76 -2.69 0.19
CA VAL A 27 -8.77 -2.24 1.17
C VAL A 27 -9.38 -1.26 2.18
N ARG A 28 -8.94 -1.36 3.44
CA ARG A 28 -9.37 -0.41 4.47
C ARG A 28 -8.57 0.88 4.38
N ILE A 29 -9.23 1.99 4.07
CA ILE A 29 -8.63 3.32 4.14
C ILE A 29 -8.58 3.77 5.62
N ARG A 30 -7.36 4.02 6.12
CA ARG A 30 -7.11 4.46 7.50
C ARG A 30 -7.02 5.97 7.65
N SER A 31 -6.63 6.66 6.59
CA SER A 31 -6.62 8.11 6.53
C SER A 31 -6.47 8.60 5.11
N ILE A 32 -7.06 9.75 4.83
CA ILE A 32 -6.84 10.53 3.61
C ILE A 32 -6.16 11.83 4.06
N ASN A 33 -4.97 12.10 3.52
CA ASN A 33 -4.26 13.34 3.78
C ASN A 33 -4.21 14.18 2.51
N LEU A 34 -4.82 15.36 2.56
CA LEU A 34 -4.76 16.36 1.51
C LEU A 34 -3.63 17.34 1.86
N ASN A 35 -2.67 17.49 0.96
CA ASN A 35 -1.57 18.43 1.18
C ASN A 35 -2.01 19.85 0.81
N TRP A 36 -1.98 20.77 1.78
CA TRP A 36 -2.33 22.18 1.51
C TRP A 36 -1.31 22.91 0.64
N ARG A 37 -0.07 22.40 0.53
CA ARG A 37 1.02 23.02 -0.23
C ARG A 37 1.05 22.62 -1.71
N GLY A 38 0.20 21.69 -2.15
CA GLY A 38 0.20 21.25 -3.54
C GLY A 38 -0.75 20.08 -3.79
N PRO A 39 -0.94 19.68 -5.05
CA PRO A 39 -1.95 18.70 -5.46
C PRO A 39 -1.51 17.25 -5.15
N THR A 40 -1.24 16.98 -3.87
CA THR A 40 -0.85 15.64 -3.39
C THR A 40 -1.94 15.11 -2.47
N VAL A 41 -2.36 13.88 -2.74
CA VAL A 41 -3.20 13.09 -1.84
C VAL A 41 -2.41 11.87 -1.39
N THR A 42 -2.29 11.68 -0.08
CA THR A 42 -1.71 10.46 0.49
C THR A 42 -2.82 9.65 1.15
N LEU A 43 -3.03 8.44 0.66
CA LEU A 43 -3.87 7.44 1.32
C LEU A 43 -2.98 6.58 2.21
N ARG A 44 -3.44 6.32 3.43
CA ARG A 44 -2.91 5.22 4.25
C ARG A 44 -3.92 4.10 4.23
N ILE A 45 -3.48 2.90 3.87
CA ILE A 45 -4.36 1.72 3.75
C ILE A 45 -3.80 0.55 4.57
N ASP A 46 -4.69 -0.32 5.02
CA ASP A 46 -4.35 -1.68 5.42
C ASP A 46 -4.37 -2.55 4.15
N LEU A 47 -3.34 -3.35 3.92
CA LEU A 47 -3.31 -4.32 2.82
C LEU A 47 -4.30 -5.47 3.09
N PRO A 48 -4.84 -6.11 2.03
CA PRO A 48 -6.00 -6.99 2.14
C PRO A 48 -5.73 -8.29 2.92
N TYR A 49 -4.46 -8.71 3.02
CA TYR A 49 -4.04 -9.88 3.78
C TYR A 49 -2.61 -9.70 4.29
N PHE A 50 -2.24 -10.42 5.34
CA PHE A 50 -0.87 -10.46 5.86
C PHE A 50 0.04 -11.28 4.94
N PRO A 51 1.28 -10.86 4.66
CA PRO A 51 2.12 -11.54 3.68
C PRO A 51 2.54 -12.93 4.18
N ALA A 52 2.51 -13.92 3.27
CA ALA A 52 2.99 -15.27 3.57
C ALA A 52 4.51 -15.30 3.86
N SER A 53 5.25 -14.35 3.29
CA SER A 53 6.70 -14.20 3.46
C SER A 53 7.04 -13.05 4.42
N ALA A 54 6.20 -12.79 5.43
CA ALA A 54 6.47 -11.76 6.43
C ALA A 54 7.83 -11.98 7.13
N PRO A 55 8.57 -10.91 7.47
CA PRO A 55 9.76 -11.00 8.31
C PRO A 55 9.49 -11.76 9.62
N GLN A 56 10.42 -12.63 10.05
CA GLN A 56 10.26 -13.44 11.26
C GLN A 56 9.98 -12.58 12.49
N GLU A 57 10.64 -11.42 12.59
CA GLU A 57 10.42 -10.44 13.66
C GLU A 57 8.97 -9.95 13.76
N TRP A 58 8.22 -9.90 12.64
CA TRP A 58 6.80 -9.53 12.65
C TRP A 58 5.92 -10.68 13.14
N ILE A 59 6.27 -11.91 12.77
CA ILE A 59 5.59 -13.13 13.22
C ILE A 59 5.78 -13.30 14.72
N ASP A 60 7.01 -13.16 15.22
CA ASP A 60 7.35 -13.25 16.64
C ASP A 60 6.63 -12.17 17.47
N ALA A 61 6.40 -11.01 16.87
CA ALA A 61 5.65 -9.90 17.47
C ALA A 61 4.12 -10.01 17.30
N VAL A 62 3.61 -11.10 16.70
CA VAL A 62 2.17 -11.36 16.48
C VAL A 62 1.48 -10.23 15.70
N MET A 63 2.18 -9.68 14.72
CA MET A 63 1.60 -8.70 13.79
C MET A 63 0.65 -9.42 12.82
N ASP A 64 -0.44 -8.76 12.42
CA ASP A 64 -1.49 -9.35 11.59
C ASP A 64 -1.86 -8.52 10.35
N THR A 65 -1.32 -7.30 10.23
CA THR A 65 -1.70 -6.35 9.20
C THR A 65 -0.49 -5.56 8.72
N VAL A 66 -0.32 -5.45 7.41
CA VAL A 66 0.66 -4.51 6.81
C VAL A 66 -0.06 -3.25 6.39
N GLN A 67 0.47 -2.10 6.79
CA GLN A 67 -0.01 -0.80 6.33
C GLN A 67 0.97 -0.21 5.32
N CYS A 68 0.43 0.44 4.29
CA CYS A 68 1.25 1.20 3.35
C CYS A 68 0.64 2.58 3.06
N GLN A 69 1.43 3.42 2.41
CA GLN A 69 0.98 4.71 1.92
C GLN A 69 1.03 4.74 0.40
N LEU A 70 -0.09 5.10 -0.23
CA LEU A 70 -0.16 5.40 -1.65
C LEU A 70 -0.22 6.91 -1.81
N LYS A 71 0.72 7.45 -2.58
CA LYS A 71 0.84 8.89 -2.80
C LYS A 71 0.49 9.21 -4.25
N PHE A 72 -0.61 9.92 -4.42
CA PHE A 72 -1.04 10.44 -5.71
C PHE A 72 -0.43 11.84 -5.88
N LEU A 73 0.26 12.04 -6.99
CA LEU A 73 0.90 13.30 -7.35
C LEU A 73 0.08 13.99 -8.43
N ALA A 74 0.09 15.32 -8.44
CA ALA A 74 -0.63 16.13 -9.43
C ALA A 74 -2.11 15.73 -9.59
N VAL A 75 -2.80 15.56 -8.46
CA VAL A 75 -4.25 15.26 -8.47
C VAL A 75 -5.02 16.47 -8.97
N GLU A 76 -5.82 16.27 -10.01
CA GLU A 76 -6.69 17.27 -10.64
C GLU A 76 -8.16 16.82 -10.54
N ASN A 77 -9.09 17.76 -10.76
CA ASN A 77 -10.54 17.55 -10.69
C ASN A 77 -11.14 17.27 -12.07
#